data_AF-A0AAV3W3Z0-F1
#
_entry.id   AF-A0AAV3W3Z0-F1
#
_cell.length_a   1.000
_cell.length_b   1.000
_cell.length_c   1.000
_cell.angle_alpha   90.00
_cell.angle_beta   90.00
_cell.angle_gamma   90.00
#
_symmetry.space_group_name_H-M   'P 1'
#
loop_
_entity.id
_entity.type
_entity.pdbx_description
1 polymer ?
#
loop_
_entity_poly.entity_id
_entity_poly.type
_entity_poly.pdbx_seq_one_letter_code
_entity_poly.pdbx_strand_id
1 'polypeptide(L)' 'MTTMQTLLGNILRNRINAELKKETKDFTTIQETIDIFLAGDKITTEQYAEFTNLIAPTNAESTAS' A
#
# COMPACT_ATOMS: atom_id res chain seq x y z
N MET A 1 -9.45 -13.03 -9.11
CA MET A 1 -8.15 -12.84 -8.43
C MET A 1 -7.34 -14.12 -8.56
N THR A 2 -6.10 -14.05 -9.03
CA THR A 2 -5.24 -15.24 -9.17
C THR A 2 -4.47 -15.54 -7.88
N THR A 3 -3.98 -16.77 -7.73
CA THR A 3 -3.10 -17.13 -6.60
C THR A 3 -1.89 -16.21 -6.48
N MET A 4 -1.35 -15.76 -7.61
CA MET A 4 -0.22 -14.83 -7.66
C MET A 4 -0.61 -13.42 -7.18
N GLN A 5 -1.78 -12.90 -7.59
CA GLN A 5 -2.30 -11.61 -7.11
C GLN A 5 -2.54 -11.62 -5.59
N THR A 6 -3.05 -12.72 -5.04
CA THR A 6 -3.23 -12.88 -3.60
C THR A 6 -1.88 -12.88 -2.87
N LEU A 7 -0.89 -13.64 -3.38
CA LEU A 7 0.44 -13.70 -2.78
C LEU A 7 1.13 -12.32 -2.79
N LEU A 8 1.12 -11.62 -3.92
CA LEU A 8 1.69 -10.28 -4.03
C LEU A 8 0.98 -9.27 -3.12
N GLY A 9 -0.35 -9.36 -3.02
CA GLY A 9 -1.12 -8.54 -2.09
C GLY A 9 -0.72 -8.76 -0.63
N ASN A 10 -0.52 -10.01 -0.22
CA ASN A 10 -0.05 -10.34 1.13
C ASN A 10 1.38 -9.80 1.39
N ILE A 11 2.26 -9.88 0.40
CA ILE A 11 3.63 -9.34 0.49
C ILE A 11 3.59 -7.82 0.67
N LEU A 12 2.80 -7.10 -0.14
CA LEU A 12 2.64 -5.65 -0.03
C LEU A 12 2.08 -5.25 1.34
N ARG A 13 1.03 -5.92 1.81
CA ARG A 13 0.45 -5.66 3.13
C ARG A 13 1.46 -5.86 4.26
N ASN A 14 2.27 -6.90 4.19
CA ASN A 14 3.33 -7.14 5.18
C ASN A 14 4.40 -6.04 5.15
N ARG A 15 4.81 -5.57 3.97
CA ARG A 15 5.76 -4.45 3.84
C ARG A 15 5.20 -3.16 4.42
N ILE A 16 3.95 -2.81 4.09
CA ILE A 16 3.24 -1.65 4.65
C ILE A 16 3.18 -1.73 6.17
N ASN A 17 2.76 -2.87 6.72
CA ASN A 17 2.67 -3.08 8.17
C ASN A 17 4.03 -3.01 8.87
N ALA A 18 5.11 -3.44 8.22
CA ALA A 18 6.45 -3.31 8.76
C ALA A 18 6.92 -1.84 8.77
N GLU A 19 6.62 -1.09 7.71
CA GLU A 19 6.94 0.33 7.61
C GLU A 19 6.17 1.17 8.63
N LEU A 20 4.88 0.88 8.82
CA LEU A 20 4.03 1.55 9.81
C LEU A 20 4.55 1.45 11.25
N LYS A 21 5.37 0.44 11.56
CA LYS A 21 5.98 0.23 12.89
C LYS A 21 7.26 1.03 13.11
N LYS A 22 7.80 1.70 12.09
CA LYS A 22 9.01 2.51 12.21
C LYS A 22 8.69 3.90 12.77
N GLU A 23 9.67 4.49 13.45
CA GLU A 23 9.59 5.86 13.96
C GLU A 23 9.46 6.88 12.82
N THR A 24 10.36 6.77 11.82
CA THR A 24 10.26 7.51 10.56
C THR A 24 9.77 6.55 9.49
N LYS A 25 8.62 6.86 8.90
CA LYS A 25 7.99 6.06 7.85
C LYS A 25 8.42 6.60 6.49
N ASP A 26 8.84 5.73 5.61
CA ASP A 26 9.10 6.03 4.20
C ASP A 26 8.36 5.03 3.31
N PHE A 27 7.31 5.52 2.66
CA PHE A 27 6.48 4.71 1.75
C PHE A 27 6.89 4.86 0.29
N THR A 28 7.93 5.62 -0.05
CA THR A 28 8.30 5.91 -1.45
C THR A 28 8.50 4.63 -2.25
N THR A 29 9.35 3.73 -1.76
CA THR A 29 9.63 2.45 -2.43
C THR A 29 8.44 1.47 -2.42
N ILE A 30 7.51 1.63 -1.48
CA ILE A 30 6.29 0.83 -1.39
C ILE A 30 5.29 1.31 -2.44
N GLN A 31 5.10 2.64 -2.57
CA GLN A 31 4.27 3.26 -3.60
C GLN A 31 4.78 2.87 -5.00
N GLU A 32 6.09 3.00 -5.27
CA GLU A 32 6.68 2.59 -6.55
C GLU A 32 6.40 1.11 -6.86
N THR A 33 6.46 0.24 -5.85
CA THR A 33 6.15 -1.19 -6.04
C THR A 33 4.67 -1.39 -6.40
N ILE A 34 3.76 -0.68 -5.72
CA ILE A 34 2.32 -0.74 -5.97
C ILE A 34 2.03 -0.30 -7.42
N ASP A 35 2.64 0.79 -7.87
CA ASP A 35 2.47 1.33 -9.23
C ASP A 35 2.96 0.35 -10.30
N ILE A 36 4.15 -0.24 -10.10
CA ILE A 36 4.71 -1.26 -11.00
C ILE A 36 3.79 -2.49 -11.08
N PHE A 37 3.25 -2.93 -9.94
CA PHE A 37 2.38 -4.11 -9.91
C PHE A 37 1.03 -3.85 -10.58
N LEU A 38 0.48 -2.64 -10.45
CA LEU A 38 -0.73 -2.26 -11.16
C LEU A 38 -0.47 -2.21 -12.68
N ALA A 39 0.60 -1.53 -13.10
CA ALA A 39 0.96 -1.41 -14.53
C ALA A 39 1.24 -2.77 -15.19
N GLY A 40 1.66 -3.77 -14.43
CA GLY A 40 1.89 -5.13 -14.88
C GLY A 40 0.72 -6.11 -14.69
N ASP A 41 -0.48 -5.62 -14.37
CA ASP A 41 -1.69 -6.40 -14.06
C ASP A 41 -1.49 -7.45 -12.94
N LYS A 42 -0.51 -7.21 -12.06
CA LYS A 42 -0.12 -8.12 -10.96
C LYS A 42 -0.93 -7.91 -9.69
N ILE A 43 -1.64 -6.79 -9.59
CA ILE A 43 -2.67 -6.51 -8.60
C ILE A 43 -3.87 -5.88 -9.31
N THR A 44 -5.05 -5.94 -8.70
CA THR A 44 -6.23 -5.27 -9.25
C THR A 44 -6.28 -3.79 -8.87
N THR A 45 -7.11 -3.01 -9.55
CA THR A 45 -7.36 -1.60 -9.20
C THR A 45 -7.92 -1.46 -7.79
N GLU A 46 -8.75 -2.40 -7.32
CA GLU A 46 -9.26 -2.40 -5.95
C GLU A 46 -8.13 -2.61 -4.93
N GLN A 47 -7.20 -3.53 -5.20
CA GLN A 47 -6.03 -3.74 -4.36
C GLN A 47 -5.10 -2.53 -4.35
N TYR A 48 -4.89 -1.91 -5.52
CA TYR A 48 -4.14 -0.66 -5.64
C TYR A 48 -4.73 0.41 -4.72
N ALA A 49 -6.04 0.66 -4.82
CA ALA A 49 -6.73 1.65 -4.00
C ALA A 49 -6.61 1.33 -2.50
N GLU A 50 -6.75 0.05 -2.12
CA GLU A 50 -6.54 -0.39 -0.74
C GLU A 50 -5.13 -0.04 -0.25
N PHE A 51 -4.10 -0.43 -1.00
CA PHE A 51 -2.71 -0.19 -0.59
C PHE A 51 -2.35 1.29 -0.56
N THR A 52 -2.81 2.08 -1.53
CA THR A 52 -2.58 3.53 -1.52
C THR A 52 -3.26 4.21 -0.35
N ASN A 53 -4.45 3.76 0.05
CA ASN A 53 -5.15 4.30 1.23
C ASN A 53 -4.41 3.98 2.54
N LEU A 54 -3.72 2.84 2.62
CA LEU A 54 -2.93 2.47 3.80
C LEU A 54 -1.65 3.28 3.97
N ILE A 55 -1.10 3.82 2.88
CA ILE A 55 0.16 4.59 2.88
C ILE A 55 -0.05 6.09 2.63
N ALA A 56 -1.27 6.49 2.26
CA ALA A 56 -1.64 7.89 2.17
C ALA A 56 -1.44 8.55 3.54
N PRO A 57 -0.88 9.77 3.59
CA PRO A 57 -0.83 10.53 4.83
C PRO A 57 -2.25 10.66 5.36
N THR A 58 -2.52 10.10 6.54
CA THR A 58 -3.77 10.34 7.24
C THR A 58 -3.79 11.83 7.58
N ASN A 59 -4.46 12.64 6.77
CA ASN A 59 -4.95 13.95 7.20
C ASN A 59 -6.05 13.71 8.26
N ALA A 60 -5.65 13.20 9.42
CA ALA A 60 -6.49 13.02 10.60
C ALA A 60 -6.07 13.99 11.72
N GLU A 61 -5.52 15.15 11.33
CA GLU A 61 -5.48 16.37 12.14
C GLU A 61 -6.17 17.50 11.37
N SER A 62 -7.47 17.36 11.15
CA SER A 62 -8.39 18.40 10.70
C SER A 62 -9.80 17.83 10.88
N THR A 63 -10.63 18.14 11.87
CA THR A 63 -10.68 19.25 12.83
C THR A 63 -11.47 18.76 14.05
N ALA A 64 -10.87 18.85 15.24
CA ALA A 64 -11.67 19.16 16.42
C ALA A 64 -11.95 20.67 16.35
N SER A 65 -13.19 21.06 16.06
CA SER A 65 -13.73 22.41 16.28
C SER A 65 -15.24 22.32 16.37
#